data_AF-A0A285UPM9-F1
#
_entry.id   AF-A0A285UPM9-F1
#
_cell.length_a   1.000
_cell.length_b   1.000
_cell.length_c   1.000
_cell.angle_alpha   90.00
_cell.angle_beta   90.00
_cell.angle_gamma   90.00
#
_symmetry.space_group_name_H-M   'P 1'
#
loop_
_entity.id
_entity.type
_entity.pdbx_description
1 polymer ?
#
loop_
_entity_poly.entity_id
_entity_poly.type
_entity_poly.pdbx_seq_one_letter_code
_entity_poly.pdbx_strand_id
1 'polypeptide(L)'
;MKKVILILLGFIPLPIGFLMNSWLMENQDSILPFLYIGILFLAFWALLGFITCKSEKTPYHSALFIHTPAIIAFLLLSYQDRVLEQIWPNMIGIATQNFYLPLINLSSIIIGGGLYVEMWLASGIAFLLMYGSYYLGCYLNMILSKQ
;
A
#
# COMPACT_ATOMS: atom_id res chain seq x y z
N MET A 1 -6.94 18.20 -12.77
CA MET A 1 -5.64 18.30 -12.06
C MET A 1 -5.65 17.55 -10.73
N LYS A 2 -6.59 17.83 -9.80
CA LYS A 2 -6.64 17.17 -8.47
C LYS A 2 -6.68 15.63 -8.51
N LYS A 3 -7.51 15.03 -9.38
CA LYS A 3 -7.55 13.58 -9.63
C LYS A 3 -6.21 12.97 -10.05
N VAL A 4 -5.51 13.62 -10.98
CA VAL A 4 -4.22 13.13 -11.50
C VAL A 4 -3.18 13.14 -10.38
N ILE A 5 -3.17 14.19 -9.54
CA ILE A 5 -2.30 14.26 -8.37
C ILE A 5 -2.59 13.12 -7.40
N LEU A 6 -3.86 12.82 -7.12
CA LEU A 6 -4.23 11.69 -6.26
C LEU A 6 -3.74 10.36 -6.83
N ILE A 7 -3.91 10.12 -8.13
CA ILE A 7 -3.40 8.91 -8.79
C ILE A 7 -1.88 8.83 -8.67
N LEU A 8 -1.16 9.94 -8.92
CA LEU A 8 0.31 9.98 -8.79
C LEU A 8 0.78 9.72 -7.36
N LEU A 9 0.12 10.29 -6.35
CA LEU A 9 0.38 9.99 -4.95
C LEU A 9 0.08 8.51 -4.63
N GLY A 10 -0.93 7.93 -5.28
CA GLY A 10 -1.26 6.51 -5.19
C GLY A 10 -0.12 5.57 -5.62
N PHE A 11 0.85 6.05 -6.40
CA PHE A 11 2.03 5.28 -6.79
C PHE A 11 3.17 5.33 -5.77
N ILE A 12 3.12 6.13 -4.70
CA ILE A 12 4.16 6.22 -3.65
C ILE A 12 4.58 4.86 -3.03
N PRO A 13 3.69 3.87 -2.81
CA PRO A 13 4.11 2.57 -2.27
C PRO A 13 5.15 1.88 -3.15
N LEU A 14 5.08 2.11 -4.47
CA LEU A 14 5.95 1.46 -5.45
C LEU A 14 7.44 1.84 -5.29
N PRO A 15 7.88 3.12 -5.34
CA PRO A 15 9.27 3.46 -5.12
C PRO A 15 9.76 3.07 -3.72
N ILE A 16 8.91 3.15 -2.68
CA ILE A 16 9.30 2.69 -1.34
C ILE A 16 9.58 1.19 -1.34
N GLY A 17 8.71 0.39 -1.95
CA GLY A 17 8.92 -1.04 -2.13
C GLY A 17 10.19 -1.37 -2.91
N PHE A 18 10.47 -0.66 -4.01
CA PHE A 18 11.71 -0.84 -4.75
C PHE A 18 12.96 -0.50 -3.93
N LEU A 19 12.92 0.57 -3.13
CA LEU A 19 14.02 0.93 -2.23
C LEU A 19 14.25 -0.15 -1.17
N MET A 20 13.18 -0.65 -0.54
CA MET A 20 13.26 -1.73 0.43
C MET A 20 13.83 -3.00 -0.20
N ASN A 21 13.34 -3.40 -1.37
CA ASN A 21 13.85 -4.57 -2.07
C ASN A 21 15.33 -4.41 -2.46
N SER A 22 15.71 -3.25 -2.99
CA SER A 22 17.11 -2.98 -3.38
C SER A 22 18.04 -3.06 -2.17
N TRP A 23 17.63 -2.48 -1.03
CA TRP A 23 18.40 -2.59 0.21
C TRP A 23 18.59 -4.04 0.67
N LEU A 24 17.52 -4.85 0.63
CA LEU A 24 17.59 -6.27 1.02
C LEU A 24 18.50 -7.08 0.11
N MET A 25 18.51 -6.76 -1.19
CA MET A 25 19.39 -7.44 -2.16
C MET A 25 20.86 -7.09 -1.95
N GLU A 26 21.16 -5.84 -1.60
CA GLU A 26 22.53 -5.37 -1.32
C GLU A 26 23.03 -5.78 0.07
N ASN A 27 22.12 -5.93 1.04
CA ASN A 27 22.44 -6.20 2.44
C ASN A 27 21.69 -7.44 2.93
N GLN A 28 22.07 -8.61 2.43
CA GLN A 28 21.37 -9.88 2.70
C GLN A 28 21.33 -10.27 4.18
N ASP A 29 22.33 -9.84 4.97
CA ASP A 29 22.38 -10.06 6.42
C ASP A 29 21.66 -8.97 7.23
N SER A 30 21.11 -7.94 6.56
CA SER A 30 20.43 -6.83 7.20
C SER A 30 19.03 -7.21 7.62
N ILE A 31 18.73 -6.98 8.91
CA ILE A 31 17.39 -7.09 9.45
C ILE A 31 16.72 -5.72 9.34
N LEU A 32 15.93 -5.52 8.27
CA LEU A 32 15.11 -4.31 8.19
C LEU A 32 14.04 -4.32 9.29
N PRO A 33 13.79 -3.16 9.94
CA PRO A 33 12.73 -3.00 10.93
C PRO A 33 11.35 -2.93 10.25
N PHE A 34 10.95 -3.99 9.52
CA PHE A 34 9.75 -4.01 8.66
C PHE A 34 8.46 -3.61 9.39
N LEU A 35 8.31 -4.00 10.65
CA LEU A 35 7.18 -3.61 11.49
C LEU A 35 7.07 -2.08 11.60
N TYR A 36 8.18 -1.43 11.94
CA TYR A 36 8.23 0.02 12.12
C TYR A 36 8.05 0.75 10.79
N ILE A 37 8.64 0.24 9.71
CA ILE A 37 8.43 0.76 8.36
C ILE A 37 6.94 0.73 8.02
N GLY A 38 6.26 -0.39 8.26
CA GLY A 38 4.84 -0.52 8.01
C GLY A 38 3.99 0.46 8.83
N ILE A 39 4.28 0.62 10.13
CA ILE A 39 3.56 1.57 10.99
C ILE A 39 3.77 3.02 10.52
N LEU A 40 5.01 3.40 10.23
CA LEU A 40 5.34 4.73 9.71
C LEU A 40 4.68 4.98 8.35
N PHE A 41 4.65 3.96 7.50
CA PHE A 41 3.97 4.03 6.21
C PHE A 41 2.47 4.24 6.39
N LEU A 42 1.80 3.52 7.30
CA LEU A 42 0.38 3.75 7.60
C LEU A 42 0.14 5.15 8.17
N ALA A 43 0.96 5.63 9.10
CA ALA A 43 0.84 6.98 9.64
C ALA A 43 0.99 8.05 8.54
N PHE A 44 1.97 7.88 7.64
CA PHE A 44 2.14 8.70 6.45
C PHE A 44 0.90 8.65 5.54
N TRP A 45 0.33 7.47 5.33
CA TRP A 45 -0.87 7.31 4.50
C TRP A 45 -2.11 7.96 5.12
N ALA A 46 -2.24 7.93 6.45
CA ALA A 46 -3.27 8.69 7.17
C ALA A 46 -3.05 10.19 7.00
N LEU A 47 -1.81 10.67 7.09
CA LEU A 47 -1.49 12.08 6.86
C LEU A 47 -1.85 12.51 5.43
N LEU A 48 -1.57 11.67 4.43
CA LEU A 48 -2.03 11.93 3.06
C LEU A 48 -3.55 12.06 3.02
N GLY A 49 -4.29 11.11 3.61
CA GLY A 49 -5.74 11.19 3.74
C GLY A 49 -6.22 12.49 4.37
N PHE A 50 -5.58 12.92 5.46
CA PHE A 50 -5.89 14.17 6.13
C PHE A 50 -5.76 15.39 5.21
N ILE A 51 -4.68 15.44 4.42
CA ILE A 51 -4.38 16.58 3.54
C ILE A 51 -5.25 16.54 2.27
N THR A 52 -5.45 15.37 1.67
CA THR A 52 -6.00 15.24 0.31
C THR A 52 -7.49 14.90 0.27
N CYS A 53 -8.12 14.59 1.42
CA CYS A 53 -9.56 14.34 1.58
C CYS A 53 -10.46 15.36 0.85
N LYS A 54 -10.15 16.66 0.99
CA LYS A 54 -10.93 17.78 0.44
C LYS A 54 -10.61 18.09 -1.03
N SER A 55 -9.74 17.32 -1.66
CA SER A 55 -9.36 17.54 -3.07
C SER A 55 -10.49 17.18 -4.05
N GLU A 56 -11.43 16.35 -3.64
CA GLU A 56 -12.58 15.93 -4.46
C GLU A 56 -13.91 16.26 -3.78
N LYS A 57 -15.02 16.12 -4.54
CA LYS A 57 -16.37 16.44 -4.06
C LYS A 57 -16.77 15.66 -2.80
N THR A 58 -16.29 14.43 -2.67
CA THR A 58 -16.50 13.62 -1.48
C THR A 58 -15.22 12.86 -1.09
N PRO A 59 -15.04 12.53 0.20
CA PRO A 59 -13.91 11.74 0.68
C PRO A 59 -13.78 10.39 -0.04
N TYR A 60 -14.92 9.78 -0.39
CA TYR A 60 -14.98 8.55 -1.17
C TYR A 60 -14.31 8.68 -2.54
N HIS A 61 -14.58 9.76 -3.29
CA HIS A 61 -13.93 9.97 -4.59
C HIS A 61 -12.42 10.16 -4.45
N SER A 62 -11.99 10.87 -3.40
CA SER A 62 -10.57 11.07 -3.12
C SER A 62 -9.87 9.72 -2.82
N ALA A 63 -10.51 8.89 -1.99
CA ALA A 63 -10.03 7.54 -1.69
C ALA A 63 -9.98 6.63 -2.93
N LEU A 64 -10.98 6.72 -3.83
CA LEU A 64 -10.99 5.92 -5.06
C LEU A 64 -9.78 6.23 -5.95
N PHE A 65 -9.49 7.51 -6.20
CA PHE A 65 -8.40 7.90 -7.09
C PHE A 65 -7.02 7.56 -6.53
N ILE A 66 -6.78 7.82 -5.23
CA ILE A 66 -5.47 7.53 -4.62
C ILE A 66 -5.20 6.03 -4.49
N HIS A 67 -6.24 5.19 -4.34
CA HIS A 67 -6.08 3.74 -4.25
C HIS A 67 -6.18 3.03 -5.61
N THR A 68 -6.44 3.76 -6.70
CA THR A 68 -6.52 3.15 -8.04
C THR A 68 -5.25 2.36 -8.40
N PRO A 69 -4.02 2.88 -8.19
CA PRO A 69 -2.81 2.10 -8.43
C PRO A 69 -2.71 0.85 -7.55
N ALA A 70 -3.11 0.94 -6.29
CA ALA A 70 -3.11 -0.19 -5.37
C ALA A 70 -4.10 -1.28 -5.83
N ILE A 71 -5.32 -0.92 -6.23
CA ILE A 71 -6.30 -1.87 -6.75
C ILE A 71 -5.74 -2.60 -7.98
N ILE A 72 -5.13 -1.87 -8.91
CA ILE A 72 -4.50 -2.47 -10.10
C ILE A 72 -3.38 -3.43 -9.70
N ALA A 73 -2.48 -3.00 -8.80
CA ALA A 73 -1.39 -3.84 -8.32
C ALA A 73 -1.90 -5.12 -7.63
N PHE A 74 -2.94 -5.01 -6.79
CA PHE A 74 -3.57 -6.14 -6.11
C PHE A 74 -4.19 -7.13 -7.09
N LEU A 75 -4.95 -6.64 -8.08
CA LEU A 75 -5.57 -7.51 -9.09
C LEU A 75 -4.53 -8.25 -9.93
N LEU A 76 -3.48 -7.55 -10.38
CA LEU A 76 -2.41 -8.16 -11.15
C LEU A 76 -1.60 -9.16 -10.32
N LEU A 77 -1.30 -8.84 -9.06
CA LEU A 77 -0.59 -9.74 -8.16
C LEU A 77 -1.43 -10.98 -7.85
N SER A 78 -2.72 -10.80 -7.57
CA SER A 78 -3.63 -11.91 -7.30
C SER A 78 -3.84 -12.79 -8.53
N TYR A 79 -3.85 -12.23 -9.73
CA TYR A 79 -3.91 -12.99 -10.98
C TYR A 79 -2.64 -13.84 -11.16
N GLN A 80 -1.46 -13.27 -10.93
CA GLN A 80 -0.19 -14.00 -10.98
C GLN A 80 -0.13 -15.12 -9.93
N ASP A 81 -0.55 -14.83 -8.69
CA ASP A 81 -0.49 -15.77 -7.56
C ASP A 81 -1.53 -16.89 -7.67
N ARG A 82 -2.79 -16.58 -8.03
CA ARG A 82 -3.92 -17.51 -7.94
C ARG A 82 -4.38 -18.12 -9.25
N VAL A 83 -4.07 -17.49 -10.39
CA VAL A 83 -4.50 -17.99 -11.71
C VAL A 83 -3.34 -18.57 -12.47
N LEU A 84 -2.20 -17.86 -12.50
CA LEU A 84 -1.01 -18.32 -13.19
C LEU A 84 -0.12 -19.21 -12.33
N GLU A 85 -0.26 -19.14 -11.00
CA GLU A 85 0.64 -19.79 -10.04
C GLU A 85 2.12 -19.47 -10.30
N GLN A 86 2.37 -18.32 -10.93
CA GLN A 86 3.69 -17.87 -11.37
C GLN A 86 3.72 -16.34 -11.46
N ILE A 87 4.81 -15.77 -10.95
CA ILE A 87 5.10 -14.35 -11.11
C ILE A 87 5.65 -14.05 -12.51
N TRP A 88 5.19 -12.98 -13.13
CA TRP A 88 5.71 -12.54 -14.42
C TRP A 88 7.20 -12.18 -14.34
N PRO A 89 8.04 -12.66 -15.28
CA PRO A 89 9.47 -12.42 -15.29
C PRO A 89 9.82 -11.06 -15.92
N ASN A 90 8.99 -10.04 -15.70
CA ASN A 90 9.13 -8.71 -16.28
C ASN A 90 8.95 -7.62 -15.22
N MET A 91 9.15 -6.36 -15.61
CA MET A 91 9.07 -5.22 -14.69
C MET A 91 7.68 -5.05 -14.07
N ILE A 92 6.60 -5.48 -14.76
CA ILE A 92 5.25 -5.40 -14.22
C ILE A 92 5.09 -6.38 -13.06
N GLY A 93 5.55 -7.62 -13.22
CA GLY A 93 5.53 -8.62 -12.15
C GLY A 93 6.33 -8.18 -10.92
N ILE A 94 7.53 -7.63 -11.15
CA ILE A 94 8.38 -7.06 -10.08
C ILE A 94 7.68 -5.90 -9.38
N ALA A 95 7.11 -4.97 -10.14
CA ALA A 95 6.40 -3.81 -9.61
C ALA A 95 5.22 -4.21 -8.71
N THR A 96 4.43 -5.20 -9.14
CA THR A 96 3.26 -5.66 -8.36
C THR A 96 3.64 -6.29 -7.02
N GLN A 97 4.76 -7.02 -6.95
CA GLN A 97 5.28 -7.58 -5.69
C GLN A 97 5.82 -6.48 -4.77
N ASN A 98 6.57 -5.54 -5.32
CA ASN A 98 7.16 -4.45 -4.54
C ASN A 98 6.11 -3.48 -4.01
N PHE A 99 4.96 -3.31 -4.69
CA PHE A 99 3.94 -2.35 -4.31
C PHE A 99 3.46 -2.51 -2.85
N TYR A 100 3.29 -3.76 -2.39
CA TYR A 100 2.80 -4.07 -1.04
C TYR A 100 3.90 -4.38 -0.03
N LEU A 101 5.17 -4.39 -0.46
CA LEU A 101 6.31 -4.69 0.40
C LEU A 101 6.39 -3.84 1.69
N PRO A 102 6.05 -2.53 1.68
CA PRO A 102 6.05 -1.73 2.92
C PRO A 102 5.12 -2.24 4.02
N LEU A 103 4.07 -2.98 3.65
CA LEU A 103 3.01 -3.44 4.56
C LEU A 103 2.90 -4.96 4.67
N ILE A 104 3.67 -5.71 3.89
CA ILE A 104 3.52 -7.16 3.82
C ILE A 104 3.79 -7.80 5.19
N ASN A 105 4.81 -7.32 5.92
CA ASN A 105 5.14 -7.85 7.24
C ASN A 105 4.01 -7.64 8.27
N LEU A 106 3.46 -6.42 8.32
CA LEU A 106 2.29 -6.12 9.17
C LEU A 106 1.10 -7.01 8.81
N SER A 107 0.87 -7.20 7.53
CA SER A 107 -0.24 -8.01 7.01
C SER A 107 -0.08 -9.47 7.41
N SER A 108 1.13 -10.02 7.28
CA SER A 108 1.44 -11.39 7.71
C SER A 108 1.29 -11.58 9.23
N ILE A 109 1.67 -10.58 10.04
CA ILE A 109 1.46 -10.59 11.50
C ILE A 109 -0.03 -10.64 11.82
N ILE A 110 -0.85 -9.80 11.17
CA ILE A 110 -2.31 -9.72 11.39
C ILE A 110 -2.99 -11.04 11.02
N ILE A 111 -2.54 -11.69 9.94
CA ILE A 111 -3.08 -12.99 9.51
C ILE A 111 -2.69 -14.11 10.50
N GLY A 112 -1.59 -13.95 11.24
CA GLY A 112 -1.11 -14.93 12.21
C GLY A 112 -0.43 -16.16 11.57
N GLY A 113 -0.14 -16.12 10.27
CA GLY A 113 0.37 -17.28 9.51
C GLY A 113 1.89 -17.40 9.42
N GLY A 114 2.66 -16.48 10.01
CA GLY A 114 4.12 -16.52 9.96
C GLY A 114 4.68 -16.51 8.53
N LEU A 115 5.53 -17.48 8.19
CA LEU A 115 6.19 -17.60 6.88
C LEU A 115 5.31 -18.17 5.75
N TYR A 116 4.11 -18.69 6.07
CA TYR A 116 3.26 -19.43 5.12
C TYR A 116 2.02 -18.66 4.66
N VAL A 117 2.04 -17.34 4.77
CA VAL A 117 0.91 -16.51 4.35
C VAL A 117 0.90 -16.39 2.83
N GLU A 118 -0.21 -16.78 2.20
CA GLU A 118 -0.41 -16.62 0.76
C GLU A 118 -0.30 -15.14 0.34
N MET A 119 0.40 -14.87 -0.75
CA MET A 119 0.77 -13.52 -1.18
C MET A 119 -0.46 -12.65 -1.46
N TRP A 120 -1.48 -13.20 -2.13
CA TRP A 120 -2.73 -12.47 -2.35
C TRP A 120 -3.41 -12.08 -1.04
N LEU A 121 -3.40 -12.95 -0.02
CA LEU A 121 -4.07 -12.69 1.25
C LEU A 121 -3.34 -11.58 2.02
N ALA A 122 -2.01 -11.67 2.11
CA ALA A 122 -1.19 -10.62 2.71
C ALA A 122 -1.37 -9.28 1.98
N SER A 123 -1.41 -9.29 0.65
CA SER A 123 -1.61 -8.08 -0.15
C SER A 123 -3.02 -7.50 0.00
N GLY A 124 -4.03 -8.35 0.18
CA GLY A 124 -5.40 -7.95 0.48
C GLY A 124 -5.50 -7.24 1.82
N ILE A 125 -4.88 -7.79 2.87
CA ILE A 125 -4.81 -7.12 4.18
C ILE A 125 -4.01 -5.81 4.09
N ALA A 126 -2.89 -5.79 3.38
CA ALA A 126 -2.10 -4.57 3.16
C ALA A 126 -2.94 -3.47 2.49
N PHE A 127 -3.71 -3.81 1.45
CA PHE A 127 -4.63 -2.91 0.79
C PHE A 127 -5.69 -2.35 1.76
N LEU A 128 -6.30 -3.21 2.58
CA LEU A 128 -7.30 -2.79 3.56
C LEU A 128 -6.72 -1.86 4.62
N LEU A 129 -5.48 -2.12 5.08
CA LEU A 129 -4.76 -1.25 6.01
C LEU A 129 -4.49 0.13 5.39
N MET A 130 -4.05 0.17 4.12
CA MET A 130 -3.88 1.44 3.40
C MET A 130 -5.20 2.19 3.30
N TYR A 131 -6.26 1.53 2.84
CA TYR A 131 -7.56 2.15 2.67
C TYR A 131 -8.12 2.68 3.99
N GLY A 132 -8.06 1.87 5.05
CA GLY A 132 -8.48 2.24 6.39
C GLY A 132 -7.68 3.41 6.96
N SER A 133 -6.37 3.41 6.77
CA SER A 133 -5.49 4.49 7.23
C SER A 133 -5.82 5.83 6.53
N TYR A 134 -5.99 5.80 5.21
CA TYR A 134 -6.39 6.98 4.45
C TYR A 134 -7.74 7.54 4.94
N TYR A 135 -8.71 6.65 5.17
CA TYR A 135 -10.03 7.02 5.66
C TYR A 135 -9.96 7.64 7.06
N LEU A 136 -9.14 7.09 7.97
CA LEU A 136 -8.88 7.65 9.28
C LEU A 136 -8.36 9.09 9.17
N GLY A 137 -7.40 9.33 8.27
CA GLY A 137 -6.92 10.68 7.95
C GLY A 137 -8.02 11.63 7.50
N CYS A 138 -8.86 11.19 6.57
CA CYS A 138 -10.00 11.96 6.08
C CYS A 138 -10.97 12.32 7.22
N TYR A 139 -11.26 11.35 8.09
CA TYR A 139 -12.18 11.52 9.22
C TYR A 139 -11.64 12.53 10.25
N LEU A 140 -10.35 12.44 10.59
CA LEU A 140 -9.69 13.40 11.49
C LEU A 140 -9.77 14.82 10.95
N ASN A 141 -9.59 15.01 9.64
CA ASN A 141 -9.73 16.33 9.02
C ASN A 141 -11.15 16.89 9.15
N MET A 142 -12.17 16.04 9.01
CA MET A 142 -13.56 16.46 9.16
C MET A 142 -13.88 16.90 10.59
N ILE A 143 -13.39 16.18 11.61
CA ILE A 143 -13.57 16.55 13.02
C ILE A 143 -12.93 17.90 13.30
N LEU A 144 -11.66 18.06 12.94
CA LEU A 144 -10.90 19.28 13.27
C LEU A 144 -11.38 20.51 12.50
N SER A 145 -11.98 20.34 11.33
CA SER A 145 -12.54 21.48 10.57
C SER A 145 -13.94 21.92 11.01
N LYS A 146 -14.55 21.22 11.98
CA LYS A 146 -15.83 21.62 12.59
C LYS A 146 -15.66 22.38 13.91
N GLN A 147 -14.44 22.47 14.41
CA GLN A 147 -14.04 23.28 15.56
C GLN A 147 -13.63 24.67 15.07
#